data_AF-A0A9X7T318-F1
#
_entry.id   AF-A0A9X7T318-F1
#
_cell.length_a   1.000
_cell.length_b   1.000
_cell.length_c   1.000
_cell.angle_alpha   90.00
_cell.angle_beta   90.00
_cell.angle_gamma   90.00
#
_symmetry.space_group_name_H-M   'P 1'
#
loop_
_entity.id
_entity.type
_entity.pdbx_description
1 polymer ?
#
loop_
_entity_poly.entity_id
_entity_poly.type
_entity_poly.pdbx_seq_one_letter_code
_entity_poly.pdbx_strand_id
1 'polypeptide(L)'
;MFHLAESSEALNVLTEKYKFVIPDDFHSFLSQYRKAVLFQHSHFGGGYDILSVEGVVDYWKSYSIDAPYYPIIWSSHSIGSICVNQEQVGSENGYLTWIDSMDPENPIDLNLSFTDWLVKLIECDGKEFWLES
;
A
#
# COMPACT_ATOMS: atom_id res chain seq x y z
N MET A 1 5.73 13.95 1.22
CA MET A 1 7.19 13.88 1.40
C MET A 1 7.67 12.49 1.03
N PHE A 2 8.60 12.38 0.07
CA PHE A 2 9.24 11.12 -0.29
C PHE A 2 10.56 10.99 0.46
N HIS A 3 10.88 9.79 0.94
CA HIS A 3 12.15 9.47 1.59
C HIS A 3 12.96 8.56 0.68
N LEU A 4 14.21 8.90 0.38
CA LEU A 4 15.06 8.12 -0.52
C LEU A 4 15.42 6.75 0.09
N ALA A 5 15.67 5.77 -0.77
CA ALA A 5 16.17 4.46 -0.36
C ALA A 5 17.63 4.55 0.13
N GLU A 6 17.98 3.82 1.20
CA GLU A 6 19.34 3.82 1.78
C GLU A 6 20.16 2.53 1.50
N SER A 7 19.53 1.37 1.20
CA SER A 7 20.17 0.18 0.61
C SER A 7 19.14 -0.81 0.05
N SER A 8 19.51 -1.64 -0.93
CA SER A 8 18.63 -2.60 -1.63
C SER A 8 18.39 -3.93 -0.88
N GLU A 9 19.05 -4.16 0.25
CA GLU A 9 19.00 -5.45 0.98
C GLU A 9 17.69 -5.66 1.74
N ALA A 10 16.98 -4.58 2.08
CA ALA A 10 15.73 -4.67 2.83
C ALA A 10 14.65 -5.45 2.06
N LEU A 11 14.58 -5.31 0.73
CA LEU A 11 13.53 -5.93 -0.09
C LEU A 11 13.55 -7.47 -0.05
N ASN A 12 14.73 -8.07 0.12
CA ASN A 12 14.88 -9.52 0.24
C ASN A 12 14.14 -10.08 1.46
N VAL A 13 13.91 -9.25 2.49
CA VAL A 13 13.11 -9.67 3.66
C VAL A 13 11.69 -10.04 3.25
N LEU A 14 11.05 -9.27 2.37
CA LEU A 14 9.68 -9.54 1.94
C LEU A 14 9.61 -10.85 1.12
N THR A 15 10.51 -11.02 0.15
CA THR A 15 10.49 -12.15 -0.79
C THR A 15 11.09 -13.43 -0.20
N GLU A 16 12.23 -13.36 0.50
CA GLU A 16 12.94 -14.55 0.98
C GLU A 16 12.40 -15.05 2.33
N LYS A 17 12.10 -14.13 3.26
CA LYS A 17 11.65 -14.49 4.61
C LYS A 17 10.13 -14.62 4.70
N TYR A 18 9.40 -13.65 4.17
CA TYR A 18 7.92 -13.64 4.26
C TYR A 18 7.23 -14.23 3.03
N LYS A 19 7.98 -14.56 1.97
CA LYS A 19 7.47 -15.17 0.73
C LYS A 19 6.43 -14.32 0.01
N PHE A 20 6.49 -13.00 0.18
CA PHE A 20 5.60 -12.09 -0.53
C PHE A 20 5.95 -12.01 -2.00
N VAL A 21 4.92 -12.05 -2.85
CA VAL A 21 5.03 -11.73 -4.27
C VAL A 21 4.94 -10.22 -4.42
N ILE A 22 6.04 -9.57 -4.80
CA ILE A 22 6.09 -8.10 -4.94
C ILE A 22 5.80 -7.69 -6.39
N PRO A 23 4.79 -6.83 -6.63
CA PRO A 23 4.54 -6.23 -7.94
C PRO A 23 5.70 -5.36 -8.44
N ASP A 24 5.95 -5.38 -9.75
CA ASP A 24 7.11 -4.71 -10.37
C ASP A 24 7.13 -3.18 -10.17
N ASP A 25 5.99 -2.52 -10.19
CA ASP A 25 5.88 -1.07 -10.04
C ASP A 25 6.05 -0.63 -8.58
N PHE A 26 5.52 -1.39 -7.62
CA PHE A 26 5.80 -1.16 -6.20
C PHE A 26 7.26 -1.48 -5.85
N HIS A 27 7.84 -2.53 -6.43
CA HIS A 27 9.29 -2.79 -6.34
C HIS A 27 10.10 -1.63 -6.91
N SER A 28 9.71 -1.11 -8.07
CA SER A 28 10.34 0.04 -8.71
C SER A 28 10.26 1.30 -7.84
N PHE A 29 9.13 1.51 -7.15
CA PHE A 29 9.00 2.56 -6.14
C PHE A 29 10.01 2.35 -5.00
N LEU A 30 10.05 1.17 -4.39
CA LEU A 30 10.92 0.89 -3.26
C LEU A 30 12.42 0.95 -3.60
N SER A 31 12.78 0.74 -4.87
CA SER A 31 14.14 0.90 -5.36
C SER A 31 14.62 2.36 -5.39
N GLN A 32 13.69 3.31 -5.44
CA GLN A 32 13.98 4.76 -5.50
C GLN A 32 13.69 5.44 -4.16
N TYR A 33 12.59 5.04 -3.52
CA TYR A 33 12.05 5.66 -2.32
C TYR A 33 11.80 4.60 -1.25
N ARG A 34 12.33 4.82 -0.06
CA ARG A 34 12.07 3.95 1.09
C ARG A 34 10.61 3.98 1.53
N LYS A 35 9.98 5.17 1.49
CA LYS A 35 8.60 5.42 1.90
C LYS A 35 8.14 6.79 1.40
N ALA A 36 6.84 7.06 1.46
CA ALA A 36 6.33 8.40 1.24
C ALA A 36 5.12 8.70 2.11
N VAL A 37 4.96 9.97 2.49
CA VAL A 37 3.78 10.50 3.18
C VAL A 37 3.08 11.45 2.24
N LEU A 38 1.83 11.19 1.86
CA LEU A 38 1.09 11.96 0.87
C LEU A 38 -0.13 12.63 1.50
N PHE A 39 -0.47 13.84 1.03
CA PHE A 39 -1.69 14.57 1.41
C PHE A 39 -1.92 14.76 2.93
N GLN A 40 -0.85 14.76 3.72
CA GLN A 40 -0.92 14.97 5.17
C GLN A 40 -1.04 16.47 5.49
N HIS A 41 -2.04 16.85 6.29
CA HIS A 41 -2.20 18.23 6.75
C HIS A 41 -1.25 18.52 7.93
N SER A 42 -0.54 19.64 7.87
CA SER A 42 0.49 20.02 8.87
C SER A 42 -0.03 20.11 10.31
N HIS A 43 -1.32 20.37 10.49
CA HIS A 43 -1.94 20.55 11.81
C HIS A 43 -3.00 19.52 12.18
N PHE A 44 -3.57 18.81 11.21
CA PHE A 44 -4.73 17.94 11.43
C PHE A 44 -4.42 16.47 11.13
N GLY A 45 -3.18 16.15 10.74
CA GLY A 45 -2.80 14.79 10.35
C GLY A 45 -3.49 14.37 9.06
N GLY A 46 -3.87 13.10 8.99
CA GLY A 46 -4.48 12.49 7.80
C GLY A 46 -3.46 12.12 6.72
N GLY A 47 -3.98 11.90 5.52
CA GLY A 47 -3.21 11.49 4.37
C GLY A 47 -2.87 10.00 4.34
N TYR A 48 -1.82 9.67 3.59
CA TYR A 48 -1.43 8.30 3.27
C TYR A 48 0.05 8.07 3.54
N ASP A 49 0.36 6.96 4.19
CA ASP A 49 1.72 6.47 4.34
C ASP A 49 1.96 5.32 3.35
N ILE A 50 2.70 5.57 2.27
CA ILE A 50 3.29 4.51 1.46
C ILE A 50 4.41 3.88 2.28
N LEU A 51 4.24 2.62 2.66
CA LEU A 51 5.03 1.95 3.68
C LEU A 51 6.43 1.58 3.18
N SER A 52 7.40 1.60 4.09
CA SER A 52 8.69 0.94 3.87
C SER A 52 8.57 -0.57 4.02
N VAL A 53 9.60 -1.32 3.64
CA VAL A 53 9.66 -2.77 3.88
C VAL A 53 9.38 -3.13 5.33
N GLU A 54 9.98 -2.40 6.28
CA GLU A 54 9.70 -2.64 7.70
C GLU A 54 8.24 -2.34 8.04
N GLY A 55 7.71 -1.23 7.52
CA GLY A 55 6.31 -0.83 7.71
C GLY A 55 5.32 -1.88 7.18
N VAL A 56 5.57 -2.45 5.99
CA VAL A 56 4.75 -3.54 5.42
C VAL A 56 4.64 -4.69 6.42
N VAL A 57 5.78 -5.15 6.95
CA VAL A 57 5.83 -6.28 7.89
C VAL A 57 5.18 -5.95 9.22
N ASP A 58 5.45 -4.77 9.76
CA ASP A 58 4.94 -4.33 11.05
C ASP A 58 3.42 -4.18 11.01
N TYR A 59 2.87 -3.54 9.98
CA TYR A 59 1.42 -3.40 9.80
C TYR A 59 0.76 -4.76 9.53
N TRP A 60 1.32 -5.57 8.64
CA TRP A 60 0.80 -6.91 8.33
C TRP A 60 0.60 -7.74 9.60
N LYS A 61 1.59 -7.75 10.49
CA LYS A 61 1.52 -8.48 11.76
C LYS A 61 0.62 -7.81 12.79
N SER A 62 0.70 -6.48 12.93
CA SER A 62 -0.01 -5.76 13.99
C SER A 62 -1.52 -5.77 13.77
N TYR A 63 -1.95 -5.71 12.51
CA TYR A 63 -3.36 -5.74 12.12
C TYR A 63 -3.84 -7.15 11.78
N SER A 64 -2.98 -8.17 11.91
CA SER A 64 -3.31 -9.57 11.60
C SER A 64 -3.98 -9.72 10.23
N ILE A 65 -3.41 -9.07 9.21
CA ILE A 65 -3.97 -9.08 7.85
C ILE A 65 -3.78 -10.49 7.27
N ASP A 66 -4.91 -11.13 6.95
CA ASP A 66 -4.93 -12.50 6.46
C ASP A 66 -4.43 -12.63 5.02
N ALA A 67 -3.91 -13.81 4.70
CA ALA A 67 -3.57 -14.16 3.33
C ALA A 67 -4.84 -14.10 2.44
N PRO A 68 -4.71 -13.71 1.15
CA PRO A 68 -3.46 -13.48 0.41
C PRO A 68 -2.90 -12.05 0.53
N TYR A 69 -3.35 -11.24 1.49
CA TYR A 69 -3.09 -9.80 1.51
C TYR A 69 -1.84 -9.39 2.30
N TYR A 70 -1.17 -8.32 1.87
CA TYR A 70 -0.24 -7.56 2.71
C TYR A 70 -0.34 -6.06 2.43
N PRO A 71 -0.25 -5.18 3.46
CA PRO A 71 -0.44 -3.75 3.32
C PRO A 71 0.78 -3.09 2.68
N ILE A 72 0.56 -2.17 1.75
CA ILE A 72 1.62 -1.32 1.19
C ILE A 72 1.38 0.17 1.42
N ILE A 73 0.13 0.55 1.73
CA ILE A 73 -0.27 1.92 2.04
C ILE A 73 -1.19 1.88 3.25
N TRP A 74 -1.00 2.80 4.19
CA TRP A 74 -1.95 3.09 5.25
C TRP A 74 -2.66 4.41 4.99
N SER A 75 -3.99 4.43 5.08
CA SER A 75 -4.79 5.66 5.07
C SER A 75 -5.16 6.04 6.49
N SER A 76 -4.82 7.27 6.88
CA SER A 76 -5.29 7.88 8.13
C SER A 76 -6.61 8.64 7.95
N HIS A 77 -7.19 8.65 6.74
CA HIS A 77 -8.51 9.26 6.48
C HIS A 77 -9.64 8.31 6.85
N SER A 78 -9.84 7.22 6.10
CA SER A 78 -10.84 6.19 6.43
C SER A 78 -10.33 5.06 7.31
N ILE A 79 -9.12 5.19 7.88
CA ILE A 79 -8.50 4.21 8.80
C ILE A 79 -8.48 2.80 8.21
N GLY A 80 -7.56 2.56 7.29
CA GLY A 80 -7.46 1.27 6.61
C GLY A 80 -6.20 1.15 5.79
N SER A 81 -6.05 0.01 5.14
CA SER A 81 -4.89 -0.32 4.33
C SER A 81 -5.28 -0.56 2.89
N ILE A 82 -4.43 -0.09 1.97
CA ILE A 82 -4.41 -0.63 0.62
C ILE A 82 -3.36 -1.73 0.60
N CYS A 83 -3.83 -2.91 0.29
CA CYS A 83 -3.08 -4.15 0.31
C CYS A 83 -2.83 -4.65 -1.11
N VAL A 84 -1.72 -5.37 -1.27
CA VAL A 84 -1.50 -6.23 -2.42
C VAL A 84 -2.26 -7.53 -2.20
N ASN A 85 -3.14 -7.87 -3.12
CA ASN A 85 -3.66 -9.22 -3.27
C ASN A 85 -2.64 -10.06 -4.06
N GLN A 86 -1.90 -10.93 -3.37
CA GLN A 86 -0.83 -11.72 -3.96
C GLN A 86 -1.29 -12.65 -5.08
N GLU A 87 -2.55 -13.07 -5.07
CA GLU A 87 -3.13 -13.95 -6.10
C GLU A 87 -3.42 -13.21 -7.41
N GLN A 88 -3.49 -11.88 -7.37
CA GLN A 88 -3.77 -11.03 -8.52
C GLN A 88 -2.49 -10.39 -9.11
N VAL A 89 -1.32 -10.63 -8.53
CA VAL A 89 -0.06 -10.08 -9.07
C VAL A 89 0.22 -10.68 -10.44
N GLY A 90 0.34 -9.82 -11.45
CA GLY A 90 0.48 -10.20 -12.87
C GLY A 90 -0.85 -10.28 -13.64
N SER A 91 -1.98 -10.03 -12.98
CA SER A 91 -3.29 -9.84 -13.63
C SER A 91 -3.34 -8.54 -14.44
N GLU A 92 -4.11 -8.53 -15.52
CA GLU A 92 -4.37 -7.32 -16.32
C GLU A 92 -5.25 -6.30 -15.58
N ASN A 93 -6.01 -6.73 -14.57
CA ASN A 93 -6.98 -5.90 -13.85
C ASN A 93 -6.37 -5.18 -12.63
N GLY A 94 -5.06 -5.27 -12.41
CA GLY A 94 -4.43 -4.77 -11.18
C GLY A 94 -4.54 -5.75 -10.01
N TYR A 95 -3.99 -5.35 -8.86
CA TYR A 95 -3.77 -6.26 -7.73
C TYR A 95 -4.05 -5.61 -6.36
N LEU A 96 -4.53 -4.37 -6.34
CA LEU A 96 -4.79 -3.66 -5.10
C LEU A 96 -6.19 -3.93 -4.55
N THR A 97 -6.25 -4.11 -3.24
CA THR A 97 -7.48 -4.32 -2.47
C THR A 97 -7.46 -3.39 -1.26
N TRP A 98 -8.56 -2.67 -1.00
CA TRP A 98 -8.75 -1.90 0.22
C TRP A 98 -9.29 -2.80 1.33
N ILE A 99 -8.68 -2.70 2.51
CA ILE A 99 -9.12 -3.37 3.74
C ILE A 99 -9.35 -2.29 4.80
N ASP A 100 -10.62 -2.10 5.17
CA ASP A 100 -11.01 -1.21 6.25
C ASP A 100 -10.58 -1.81 7.60
N SER A 101 -10.01 -1.00 8.50
CA SER A 101 -9.58 -1.52 9.81
C SER A 101 -10.74 -1.87 10.73
N MET A 102 -11.92 -1.29 10.49
CA MET A 102 -13.16 -1.54 11.23
C MET A 102 -14.00 -2.64 10.59
N ASP A 103 -13.77 -2.96 9.31
CA ASP A 103 -14.47 -4.01 8.57
C ASP A 103 -13.53 -4.83 7.67
N PRO A 104 -12.57 -5.58 8.26
CA PRO A 104 -11.55 -6.31 7.50
C PRO A 104 -12.10 -7.53 6.75
N GLU A 105 -13.33 -7.98 7.07
CA GLU A 105 -13.97 -9.15 6.44
C GLU A 105 -14.61 -8.80 5.08
N ASN A 106 -14.74 -7.51 4.75
CA ASN A 106 -15.34 -7.03 3.51
C ASN A 106 -14.32 -6.23 2.66
N PRO A 107 -13.28 -6.89 2.12
CA PRO A 107 -12.30 -6.24 1.27
C PRO A 107 -12.92 -5.70 -0.02
N ILE A 108 -12.44 -4.55 -0.49
CA ILE A 108 -12.89 -3.91 -1.74
C ILE A 108 -11.77 -4.00 -2.77
N ASP A 109 -11.96 -4.77 -3.84
CA ASP A 109 -11.00 -4.83 -4.94
C ASP A 109 -10.99 -3.51 -5.71
N LEU A 110 -9.82 -2.87 -5.72
CA LEU A 110 -9.64 -1.59 -6.39
C LEU A 110 -9.47 -1.75 -7.90
N ASN A 111 -9.02 -2.94 -8.34
CA ASN A 111 -8.68 -3.22 -9.73
C ASN A 111 -7.69 -2.20 -10.32
N LEU A 112 -6.62 -1.91 -9.56
CA LEU A 112 -5.57 -0.96 -9.91
C LEU A 112 -4.19 -1.55 -9.61
N SER A 113 -3.17 -1.11 -10.35
CA SER A 113 -1.76 -1.21 -9.91
C SER A 113 -1.42 -0.11 -8.90
N PHE A 114 -0.24 -0.19 -8.27
CA PHE A 114 0.27 0.88 -7.41
C PHE A 114 0.41 2.19 -8.17
N THR A 115 0.91 2.13 -9.41
CA THR A 115 1.08 3.32 -10.25
C THR A 115 -0.27 3.94 -10.61
N ASP A 116 -1.25 3.14 -11.02
CA ASP A 116 -2.58 3.66 -11.37
C ASP A 116 -3.27 4.29 -10.16
N TRP A 117 -3.16 3.64 -8.99
CA TRP A 117 -3.67 4.18 -7.74
C TRP A 117 -3.02 5.53 -7.42
N LEU A 118 -1.70 5.64 -7.52
CA LEU A 118 -0.99 6.87 -7.20
C LEU A 118 -1.37 8.02 -8.15
N VAL A 119 -1.45 7.74 -9.46
CA VAL A 119 -1.90 8.72 -10.47
C VAL A 119 -3.32 9.18 -10.16
N LYS A 120 -4.25 8.25 -9.97
CA LYS A 120 -5.65 8.58 -9.72
C LYS A 120 -5.84 9.31 -8.39
N LEU A 121 -5.07 8.96 -7.36
CA LEU A 121 -5.08 9.68 -6.08
C LEU A 121 -4.67 11.15 -6.27
N ILE A 122 -3.65 11.41 -7.11
CA ILE A 122 -3.22 12.77 -7.44
C ILE A 122 -4.30 13.53 -8.22
N GLU A 123 -4.92 12.88 -9.21
CA GLU A 123 -6.03 13.46 -9.99
C GLU A 123 -7.25 13.79 -9.14
N CYS A 124 -7.49 13.03 -8.07
CA CYS A 124 -8.58 13.24 -7.12
C CYS A 124 -8.19 14.15 -5.94
N ASP A 125 -7.07 14.88 -6.02
CA ASP A 125 -6.57 15.77 -4.95
C ASP A 125 -6.46 15.07 -3.58
N GLY A 126 -6.08 13.79 -3.58
CA GLY A 126 -5.92 12.99 -2.37
C GLY A 126 -7.22 12.42 -1.78
N LYS A 127 -8.36 12.53 -2.46
CA LYS A 127 -9.64 11.94 -2.02
C LYS A 127 -9.70 10.43 -2.31
N GLU A 128 -10.33 9.68 -1.40
CA GLU A 128 -10.49 8.22 -1.46
C GLU A 128 -11.54 7.82 -2.51
N PHE A 129 -11.18 7.91 -3.79
CA PHE A 129 -12.06 7.68 -4.95
C PHE A 129 -12.70 6.28 -5.02
N TRP A 130 -12.22 5.33 -4.21
CA TRP A 130 -12.74 3.95 -4.15
C TRP A 130 -13.85 3.77 -3.11
N LEU A 131 -14.10 4.77 -2.26
CA LEU A 131 -15.19 4.75 -1.27
C LEU A 131 -16.41 5.58 -1.70
N GLU A 132 -16.32 6.27 -2.85
CA GLU A 132 -17.40 7.11 -3.39
C GLU A 132 -18.38 6.37 -4.32
N SER A 133 -18.47 5.03 -4.22
CA SER A 133 -19.32 4.18 -5.06
C SER A 133 -20.71 3.93 -4.49
#